data_AF-A0A0D2YDK3-F1
#
_entry.id   AF-A0A0D2YDK3-F1
#
_cell.length_a   1.000
_cell.length_b   1.000
_cell.length_c   1.000
_cell.angle_alpha   90.00
_cell.angle_beta   90.00
_cell.angle_gamma   90.00
#
_symmetry.space_group_name_H-M   'P 1'
#
loop_
_entity.id
_entity.type
_entity.pdbx_description
1 polymer ?
#
loop_
_entity_poly.entity_id
_entity_poly.type
_entity_poly.pdbx_seq_one_letter_code
_entity_poly.pdbx_strand_id
1 'polypeptide(L)'
;MNKFSAVPLMIKAARVASKESYLDDVSKRFMIVPQCHVTRLSVANDSDGKRVTGILTERGPISIAPDFKVIIALGTIESTRLALFSFGEQGPIGSNLMAHQRSNIDFRIPRIALDRLSPTVQALQTSGTVGER
;
A
#
# COMPACT_ATOMS: atom_id res chain seq x y z
N MET A 1 9.89 2.49 -18.95
CA MET A 1 9.03 3.31 -18.07
C MET A 1 9.39 2.96 -16.63
N ASN A 2 10.15 3.81 -15.94
CA ASN A 2 10.63 3.49 -14.59
C ASN A 2 9.48 3.51 -13.59
N LYS A 3 9.41 2.48 -12.75
CA LYS A 3 8.46 2.37 -11.65
C LYS A 3 8.83 3.41 -10.59
N PHE A 4 8.17 4.57 -10.59
CA PHE A 4 8.37 5.58 -9.57
C PHE A 4 7.89 5.04 -8.22
N SER A 5 8.77 5.07 -7.21
CA SER A 5 8.39 4.77 -5.82
C SER A 5 7.96 6.05 -5.12
N ALA A 6 6.81 6.03 -4.45
CA ALA A 6 6.35 7.14 -3.63
C ALA A 6 7.07 7.21 -2.26
N VAL A 7 7.78 6.14 -1.87
CA VAL A 7 8.42 6.04 -0.55
C VAL A 7 9.50 7.11 -0.33
N PRO A 8 10.45 7.35 -1.26
CA PRO A 8 11.44 8.41 -1.08
C PRO A 8 10.82 9.81 -0.96
N LEU A 9 9.74 10.08 -1.71
CA LEU A 9 9.01 11.35 -1.65
C LEU A 9 8.34 11.53 -0.28
N MET A 10 7.69 10.48 0.23
CA MET A 10 7.04 10.49 1.55
C MET A 10 8.06 10.71 2.68
N ILE A 11 9.20 10.01 2.64
CA ILE A 11 10.28 10.19 3.63
C ILE A 11 10.82 11.62 3.60
N LYS A 12 11.01 12.19 2.40
CA LYS A 12 11.43 13.59 2.26
C LYS A 12 10.41 14.54 2.87
N ALA A 13 9.12 14.36 2.59
CA ALA A 13 8.05 15.18 3.14
C ALA A 13 8.00 15.13 4.68
N ALA A 14 8.13 13.94 5.27
CA ALA A 14 8.18 13.78 6.73
C ALA A 14 9.37 14.51 7.37
N ARG A 15 10.56 14.42 6.77
CA ARG A 15 11.75 15.13 7.26
C ARG A 15 11.60 16.64 7.18
N VAL A 16 11.04 17.15 6.07
CA VAL A 16 10.80 18.59 5.89
C VAL A 16 9.79 19.09 6.92
N ALA A 17 8.65 18.41 7.07
CA ALA A 17 7.63 18.79 8.06
C ALA A 17 8.20 18.78 9.50
N SER A 18 9.06 17.81 9.83
CA SER A 18 9.71 17.76 11.14
C SER A 18 10.70 18.88 11.39
N LYS A 19 11.36 19.39 10.34
CA LYS A 19 12.30 20.53 10.46
C LYS A 19 11.53 21.84 10.63
N GLU A 20 10.43 22.00 9.91
CA GLU A 20 9.57 23.19 9.97
C GLU A 20 8.83 23.32 11.30
N SER A 21 8.53 22.22 11.98
CA SER A 21 7.77 22.22 13.24
C SER A 21 8.63 22.43 14.50
N TYR A 22 9.95 22.61 14.37
CA TYR A 22 10.87 22.78 15.52
C TYR A 22 10.71 21.73 16.64
N LEU A 23 10.44 20.47 16.25
CA LEU A 23 10.17 19.33 17.15
C LEU A 23 8.83 19.39 17.92
N ASP A 24 7.97 20.36 17.66
CA ASP A 24 6.58 20.33 18.10
C ASP A 24 5.75 19.45 17.14
N ASP A 25 5.07 18.46 17.70
CA ASP A 25 4.21 17.55 16.92
C ASP A 25 2.85 18.17 16.61
N VAL A 26 2.37 19.13 17.41
CA VAL A 26 1.04 19.75 17.22
C VAL A 26 1.02 20.62 15.96
N SER A 27 2.10 21.36 15.71
CA SER A 27 2.26 22.20 14.51
C SER A 27 2.73 21.44 13.27
N LYS A 28 2.99 20.12 13.37
CA LYS A 28 3.55 19.33 12.27
C LYS A 28 2.50 19.02 11.21
N ARG A 29 2.64 19.59 10.02
CA ARG A 29 1.70 19.42 8.88
C ARG A 29 1.64 18.02 8.27
N PHE A 30 2.60 17.14 8.57
CA PHE A 30 2.63 15.77 8.05
C PHE A 30 3.29 14.82 9.04
N MET A 31 2.57 13.76 9.40
CA MET A 31 2.99 12.76 10.37
C MET A 31 2.83 11.36 9.80
N ILE A 32 3.77 10.48 10.14
CA ILE A 32 3.67 9.04 9.90
C ILE A 32 3.70 8.37 11.26
N VAL A 33 2.66 7.61 11.58
CA VAL A 33 2.58 6.85 12.83
C VAL A 33 2.74 5.37 12.46
N PRO A 34 3.97 4.83 12.48
CA PRO A 34 4.18 3.41 12.22
C PRO A 34 3.60 2.57 13.36
N GLN A 35 3.35 1.28 13.09
CA GLN A 35 2.81 0.35 14.10
C GLN A 35 1.54 0.88 14.77
N CYS A 36 0.65 1.47 13.96
CA CYS A 36 -0.66 1.95 14.36
C CYS A 36 -1.67 1.39 13.37
N HIS A 37 -2.43 0.41 13.81
CA HIS A 37 -3.46 -0.29 13.07
C HIS A 37 -4.83 0.34 13.32
N VAL A 38 -5.44 0.85 12.26
CA VAL A 38 -6.83 1.33 12.33
C VAL A 38 -7.76 0.10 12.41
N THR A 39 -8.47 -0.03 13.52
CA THR A 39 -9.38 -1.16 13.77
C THR A 39 -10.79 -0.86 13.26
N ARG A 40 -11.25 0.39 13.39
CA ARG A 40 -12.59 0.83 13.00
C ARG A 40 -12.65 2.36 12.81
N LEU A 41 -13.61 2.85 12.04
CA LEU A 41 -13.99 4.26 12.01
C LEU A 41 -15.29 4.48 12.78
N SER A 42 -15.32 5.54 13.59
CA SER A 42 -16.54 6.02 14.23
C SER A 42 -17.35 6.81 13.22
N VAL A 43 -18.64 6.50 13.10
CA VAL A 43 -19.52 7.07 12.08
C VAL A 43 -20.80 7.57 12.74
N ALA A 44 -21.21 8.78 12.38
CA ALA A 44 -22.49 9.36 12.77
C ALA A 44 -23.37 9.56 11.52
N ASN A 45 -24.70 9.53 11.73
CA ASN A 45 -25.64 9.92 10.69
C ASN A 45 -25.71 11.45 10.63
N ASP A 46 -25.70 11.99 9.43
CA ASP A 46 -25.81 13.39 9.08
C ASP A 46 -26.91 13.55 8.02
N SER A 47 -27.31 14.78 7.74
CA SER A 47 -28.32 15.12 6.74
C SER A 47 -27.98 14.59 5.34
N ASP A 48 -26.69 14.55 4.99
CA ASP A 48 -26.17 14.09 3.69
C ASP A 48 -25.74 12.60 3.69
N GLY A 49 -25.95 11.86 4.79
CA GLY A 49 -25.59 10.44 4.91
C GLY A 49 -24.68 10.14 6.09
N LYS A 50 -23.75 9.19 5.94
CA LYS A 50 -22.86 8.76 7.03
C LYS A 50 -21.56 9.56 7.02
N ARG A 51 -21.25 10.24 8.13
CA ARG A 51 -20.02 11.01 8.31
C ARG A 51 -19.08 10.37 9.32
N VAL A 52 -17.79 10.32 9.00
CA VAL A 52 -16.76 9.84 9.94
C VAL A 52 -16.50 10.89 11.01
N THR A 53 -16.46 10.49 12.28
CA THR A 53 -16.26 11.37 13.44
C THR A 53 -15.02 11.01 14.24
N GLY A 54 -14.41 9.85 13.99
CA GLY A 54 -13.19 9.43 14.66
C GLY A 54 -12.57 8.19 14.03
N ILE A 55 -11.30 7.96 14.38
CA ILE A 55 -10.49 6.84 13.93
C ILE A 55 -10.13 6.03 15.17
N LEU A 56 -10.57 4.77 15.24
CA LEU A 56 -10.23 3.86 16.32
C LEU A 56 -9.00 3.06 15.93
N THR A 57 -7.99 3.06 16.79
CA THR A 57 -6.72 2.34 16.60
C THR A 57 -6.44 1.45 17.81
N GLU A 58 -5.49 0.51 17.72
CA GLU A 58 -5.05 -0.26 18.89
C GLU A 58 -4.38 0.59 19.97
N ARG A 59 -3.97 1.82 19.62
CA ARG A 59 -3.35 2.78 20.54
C ARG A 59 -4.35 3.76 21.15
N GLY A 60 -5.62 3.67 20.78
CA GLY A 60 -6.69 4.53 21.26
C GLY A 60 -7.43 5.28 20.14
N PRO A 61 -8.48 6.03 20.50
CA PRO A 61 -9.28 6.81 19.55
C PRO A 61 -8.57 8.12 19.16
N ILE A 62 -8.72 8.51 17.90
CA ILE A 62 -8.33 9.82 17.37
C ILE A 62 -9.60 10.53 16.91
N SER A 63 -9.97 11.61 17.59
CA SER A 63 -11.11 12.45 17.20
C SER A 63 -10.73 13.35 16.03
N ILE A 64 -11.67 13.55 15.10
CA ILE A 64 -11.47 14.43 13.94
C ILE A 64 -12.52 15.54 13.93
N ALA A 65 -12.13 16.73 13.45
CA ALA A 65 -13.07 17.84 13.30
C ALA A 65 -14.06 17.56 12.14
N PRO A 66 -15.24 18.22 12.11
CA PRO A 66 -16.29 17.92 11.12
C PRO A 66 -15.85 18.04 9.66
N ASP A 67 -14.93 18.95 9.36
CA ASP A 67 -14.46 19.21 7.99
C ASP A 67 -13.34 18.28 7.52
N PHE A 68 -12.82 17.40 8.39
CA PHE A 68 -11.75 16.48 8.05
C PHE A 68 -12.20 15.43 7.03
N LYS A 69 -11.29 15.11 6.10
CA LYS A 69 -11.48 14.03 5.13
C LYS A 69 -10.60 12.84 5.50
N VAL A 70 -11.22 11.67 5.61
CA VAL A 70 -10.53 10.41 5.89
C VAL A 70 -10.40 9.64 4.59
N ILE A 71 -9.16 9.33 4.20
CA ILE A 71 -8.85 8.56 3.00
C ILE A 71 -8.38 7.18 3.43
N ILE A 72 -9.05 6.13 2.96
CA ILE A 72 -8.67 4.74 3.23
C ILE A 72 -7.73 4.28 2.11
N ALA A 73 -6.49 3.95 2.47
CA ALA A 73 -5.44 3.55 1.53
C ALA A 73 -4.71 2.28 1.99
N LEU A 74 -5.45 1.25 2.44
CA LEU A 74 -4.91 0.00 2.99
C LEU A 74 -4.75 -1.12 1.93
N GLY A 75 -5.02 -0.82 0.66
CA GLY A 75 -5.12 -1.81 -0.41
C GLY A 75 -6.48 -2.51 -0.45
N THR A 76 -6.68 -3.43 -1.40
CA THR A 76 -8.01 -3.95 -1.76
C THR A 76 -8.73 -4.66 -0.61
N ILE A 77 -8.05 -5.60 0.06
CA ILE A 77 -8.67 -6.44 1.11
C ILE A 77 -8.91 -5.64 2.38
N GLU A 78 -7.87 -4.99 2.91
CA GLU A 78 -7.95 -4.29 4.19
C GLU A 78 -8.82 -3.02 4.14
N SER A 79 -8.87 -2.32 2.99
CA SER A 79 -9.79 -1.18 2.84
C SER A 79 -11.25 -1.64 2.88
N THR A 80 -11.55 -2.77 2.23
CA THR A 80 -12.88 -3.38 2.25
C THR A 80 -13.26 -3.84 3.66
N ARG A 81 -12.34 -4.54 4.35
CA ARG A 81 -12.54 -4.99 5.73
C ARG A 81 -12.87 -3.81 6.64
N LEU A 82 -12.04 -2.77 6.65
CA LEU A 82 -12.27 -1.58 7.48
C LEU A 82 -13.60 -0.90 7.14
N ALA A 83 -13.95 -0.79 5.86
CA ALA A 83 -15.20 -0.18 5.42
C ALA A 83 -16.43 -0.96 5.91
N LEU A 84 -16.46 -2.29 5.75
CA LEU A 84 -17.54 -3.15 6.24
C LEU A 84 -17.69 -3.05 7.77
N PHE A 85 -16.57 -3.14 8.50
CA PHE A 85 -16.60 -3.01 9.96
C PHE A 85 -17.09 -1.64 10.44
N SER A 86 -16.88 -0.58 9.67
CA SER A 86 -17.20 0.80 10.09
C SER A 86 -18.58 1.24 9.66
N PHE A 87 -18.96 0.98 8.40
CA PHE A 87 -20.19 1.48 7.77
C PHE A 87 -21.31 0.43 7.70
N GLY A 88 -20.98 -0.86 7.92
CA GLY A 88 -21.90 -1.99 7.79
C GLY A 88 -21.94 -2.58 6.38
N GLU A 89 -22.74 -3.63 6.20
CA GLU A 89 -22.87 -4.39 4.93
C GLU A 89 -23.83 -3.74 3.92
N GLN A 90 -24.08 -2.44 4.04
CA GLN A 90 -24.99 -1.73 3.14
C GLN A 90 -24.28 -1.35 1.84
N GLY A 91 -24.84 -1.78 0.71
CA GLY A 91 -24.33 -1.47 -0.62
C GLY A 91 -23.24 -2.41 -1.12
N PRO A 92 -22.55 -2.07 -2.22
CA PRO A 92 -21.66 -2.99 -2.94
C PRO A 92 -20.24 -3.09 -2.34
N ILE A 93 -20.05 -2.75 -1.05
CA ILE A 93 -18.72 -2.79 -0.42
C ILE A 93 -18.20 -4.23 -0.44
N GLY A 94 -17.01 -4.43 -1.02
CA GLY A 94 -16.37 -5.74 -1.13
C GLY A 94 -16.83 -6.60 -2.30
N SER A 95 -17.77 -6.11 -3.12
CA SER A 95 -18.10 -6.73 -4.40
C SER A 95 -17.02 -6.44 -5.46
N ASN A 96 -17.07 -7.16 -6.59
CA ASN A 96 -16.19 -6.98 -7.75
C ASN A 96 -14.68 -7.18 -7.47
N LEU A 97 -14.33 -8.02 -6.50
CA LEU A 97 -12.95 -8.47 -6.34
C LEU A 97 -12.55 -9.35 -7.54
N MET A 98 -11.53 -8.91 -8.26
CA MET A 98 -10.91 -9.67 -9.35
C MET A 98 -9.44 -9.92 -9.01
N ALA A 99 -9.01 -11.16 -9.21
CA ALA A 99 -7.62 -11.56 -9.01
C ALA A 99 -7.16 -12.41 -10.19
N HIS A 100 -5.87 -12.31 -10.50
CA HIS A 100 -5.28 -13.15 -11.53
C HIS A 100 -4.90 -14.49 -10.89
N GLN A 101 -5.36 -15.59 -11.47
CA GLN A 101 -4.77 -16.88 -11.17
C GLN A 101 -3.39 -16.95 -11.84
N ARG A 102 -2.36 -17.24 -11.06
CA ARG A 102 -1.01 -17.43 -11.58
C ARG A 102 -0.56 -18.85 -11.31
N SER A 103 -0.24 -19.56 -12.38
CA SER A 103 0.45 -20.84 -12.32
C SER A 103 1.92 -20.63 -12.69
N ASN A 104 2.83 -21.17 -11.89
CA ASN A 104 4.27 -21.16 -12.19
C ASN A 104 4.68 -22.58 -12.58
N ILE A 105 5.43 -22.72 -13.66
CA ILE A 105 6.03 -23.99 -14.09
C ILE A 105 7.52 -23.73 -14.30
N ASP A 106 8.35 -24.46 -13.57
CA ASP A 106 9.80 -24.32 -13.62
C ASP A 106 10.40 -25.51 -14.40
N PHE A 107 11.11 -25.21 -15.49
CA PHE A 107 11.84 -26.21 -16.27
C PHE A 107 13.35 -26.01 -16.14
N ARG A 108 14.07 -27.09 -15.84
CA ARG A 108 15.52 -27.10 -15.93
C ARG A 108 15.92 -27.61 -17.32
N ILE A 109 16.61 -26.76 -18.08
CA ILE A 109 17.11 -27.10 -19.42
C ILE A 109 18.61 -27.42 -19.32
N PRO A 110 19.06 -28.64 -19.68
CA PRO A 110 20.48 -28.96 -19.76
C PRO A 110 21.18 -28.08 -20.80
N ARG A 111 22.39 -27.58 -20.48
CA ARG A 111 23.14 -26.67 -21.38
C ARG A 111 23.40 -27.30 -22.76
N ILE A 112 23.69 -28.60 -22.82
CA ILE A 112 23.93 -29.35 -24.06
C ILE A 112 22.73 -29.32 -25.03
N ALA A 113 21.51 -29.12 -24.53
CA ALA A 113 20.32 -29.03 -25.37
C ALA A 113 20.28 -27.72 -26.19
N LEU A 114 21.18 -26.77 -25.92
CA LEU A 114 21.24 -25.44 -26.53
C LEU A 114 22.40 -25.28 -27.53
N ASP A 115 23.24 -26.31 -27.71
CA ASP A 115 24.44 -26.27 -28.57
C ASP A 115 24.12 -26.06 -30.06
N ARG A 116 22.87 -26.34 -30.47
CA ARG A 116 22.39 -26.13 -31.85
C ARG A 116 21.85 -24.72 -32.11
N LEU A 117 21.83 -23.84 -31.10
CA LEU A 117 21.42 -22.46 -31.27
C LEU A 117 22.53 -21.64 -31.93
N SER A 118 22.16 -20.56 -32.61
CA SER A 118 23.14 -19.72 -33.33
C SER A 118 24.17 -19.10 -32.37
N PRO A 119 25.41 -18.85 -32.83
CA PRO A 119 26.49 -18.33 -31.99
C PRO A 119 26.15 -17.01 -31.27
N THR A 120 25.32 -16.17 -31.90
CA THR A 120 24.83 -14.91 -31.31
C THR A 120 23.94 -15.14 -30.08
N VAL A 121 23.13 -16.20 -30.07
CA VAL A 121 22.26 -16.57 -28.93
C VAL A 121 23.07 -17.23 -27.82
N GLN A 122 24.13 -17.97 -28.16
CA GLN A 122 25.06 -18.55 -27.19
C GLN A 122 25.82 -17.45 -26.41
N ALA A 123 26.22 -16.35 -27.07
CA ALA A 123 26.89 -15.22 -26.41
C ALA A 123 26.03 -14.51 -25.35
N LEU A 124 24.70 -14.49 -25.53
CA LEU A 124 23.75 -13.94 -24.55
C LEU A 124 23.66 -14.78 -23.26
N GLN A 125 23.98 -16.08 -23.31
CA GLN A 125 23.94 -16.95 -22.13
C GLN A 125 25.00 -16.56 -21.09
N THR A 126 26.17 -16.12 -21.54
CA THR A 126 27.28 -15.71 -20.65
C THR A 126 26.96 -14.39 -19.92
N SER A 127 26.16 -13.52 -20.53
CA SER A 127 25.78 -12.22 -19.92
C SER A 127 24.69 -12.34 -18.85
N GLY A 128 23.96 -13.46 -18.79
CA GLY A 128 22.88 -13.70 -17.83
C GLY A 128 23.31 -14.47 -16.56
N THR A 129 24.56 -14.92 -16.49
CA THR A 129 25.07 -15.74 -15.38
C THR A 129 26.42 -15.25 -14.86
N VAL A 130 26.49 -13.96 -14.48
CA VAL A 130 27.50 -13.49 -13.52
C VAL A 130 26.77 -13.10 -12.24
N GLY A 131 26.40 -14.13 -11.48
CA GLY A 131 26.13 -14.04 -10.06
C GLY A 131 27.17 -14.90 -9.37
N GLU A 132 28.26 -14.26 -8.94
CA GLU A 132 29.35 -14.88 -8.19
C GLU A 132 28.80 -15.49 -6.89
N ARG A 133 29.35 -16.66 -6.54
CA ARG A 133 29.28 -17.23 -5.19
C ARG A 133 30.32 -16.59 -4.31
#